data_AF-A0AAW8GGN5-F1
#
_entry.id   AF-A0AAW8GGN5-F1
#
_cell.length_a   1.000
_cell.length_b   1.000
_cell.length_c   1.000
_cell.angle_alpha   90.00
_cell.angle_beta   90.00
_cell.angle_gamma   90.00
#
_symmetry.space_group_name_H-M   'P 1'
#
loop_
_entity.id
_entity.type
_entity.pdbx_description
1 polymer ?
#
loop_
_entity_poly.entity_id
_entity_poly.type
_entity_poly.pdbx_seq_one_letter_code
_entity_poly.pdbx_strand_id
1 'polypeptide(L)'
;MSVSTPSTEPGARAIVVDIQHELRWWREHYQQTGRGGFAQAEPTLKFAYDSYLLHPHERLHALWPDIHRRYALLPAHEQLGRAQAERIIAEVWQHIHGDAPTA
;
A
#
# COMPACT_ATOMS: atom_id res chain seq x y z
N MET A 1 11.64 39.02 22.95
CA MET A 1 11.18 37.62 23.09
C MET A 1 10.88 37.12 21.70
N SER A 2 11.77 36.30 21.14
CA SER A 2 11.70 35.86 19.74
C SER A 2 10.67 34.73 19.63
N VAL A 3 9.62 34.96 18.84
CA VAL A 3 8.66 33.92 18.49
C VAL A 3 9.33 32.94 17.53
N SER A 4 9.59 31.72 17.99
CA SER A 4 9.99 30.63 17.12
C SER A 4 8.75 30.21 16.32
N THR A 5 8.59 30.72 15.12
CA THR A 5 7.70 30.12 14.13
C THR A 5 8.13 28.67 13.92
N PRO A 6 7.22 27.67 14.00
CA PRO A 6 7.57 26.31 13.66
C PRO A 6 8.03 26.30 12.20
N SER A 7 9.26 25.84 11.97
CA SER A 7 9.79 25.56 10.65
C SER A 7 8.85 24.57 9.96
N THR A 8 7.98 25.06 9.09
CA THR A 8 7.29 24.24 8.11
C THR A 8 8.35 23.61 7.24
N GLU A 9 8.70 22.35 7.50
CA GLU A 9 9.57 21.58 6.63
C GLU A 9 8.93 21.51 5.22
N PRO A 10 9.55 22.11 4.20
CA PRO A 10 9.03 22.03 2.84
C PRO A 10 9.50 20.70 2.25
N GLY A 11 8.71 19.63 2.36
CA GLY A 11 9.13 18.36 1.76
C GLY A 11 8.22 17.16 1.91
N ALA A 12 7.30 17.15 2.88
CA ALA A 12 6.30 16.10 2.95
C ALA A 12 5.24 16.34 1.89
N ARG A 13 5.46 15.86 0.65
CA ARG A 13 4.35 15.71 -0.30
C ARG A 13 3.37 14.73 0.35
N ALA A 14 2.35 15.27 1.00
CA ALA A 14 1.24 14.48 1.50
C ALA A 14 0.53 13.90 0.27
N ILE A 15 0.87 12.67 -0.10
CA ILE A 15 0.19 11.95 -1.17
C ILE A 15 -1.16 11.56 -0.60
N VAL A 16 -2.19 12.31 -0.99
CA VAL A 16 -3.57 11.97 -0.67
C VAL A 16 -3.99 10.83 -1.59
N VAL A 17 -4.02 9.62 -1.04
CA VAL A 17 -4.49 8.43 -1.75
C VAL A 17 -5.97 8.23 -1.46
N ASP A 18 -6.82 8.35 -2.48
CA ASP A 18 -8.24 8.00 -2.35
C ASP A 18 -8.40 6.48 -2.49
N ILE A 19 -8.44 5.78 -1.35
CA ILE A 19 -8.51 4.31 -1.32
C ILE A 19 -9.73 3.80 -2.10
N GLN A 20 -10.85 4.52 -2.10
CA GLN A 20 -12.07 4.07 -2.80
C GLN A 20 -11.91 4.16 -4.32
N HIS A 21 -11.29 5.24 -4.81
CA HIS A 21 -10.93 5.41 -6.21
C HIS A 21 -9.96 4.32 -6.66
N GLU A 22 -8.92 4.08 -5.85
CA GLU A 22 -7.89 3.09 -6.13
C GLU A 22 -8.46 1.67 -6.16
N LEU A 23 -9.30 1.30 -5.19
CA LEU A 23 -9.98 0.01 -5.18
C LEU A 23 -10.89 -0.19 -6.40
N ARG A 24 -11.54 0.89 -6.88
CA ARG A 24 -12.32 0.83 -8.11
C ARG A 24 -11.44 0.57 -9.32
N TRP A 25 -10.32 1.27 -9.44
CA TRP A 25 -9.36 1.05 -10.52
C TRP A 25 -8.82 -0.39 -10.49
N TRP A 26 -8.44 -0.88 -9.30
CA TRP A 26 -8.01 -2.27 -9.12
C TRP A 26 -9.08 -3.27 -9.52
N ARG A 27 -10.34 -3.02 -9.15
CA ARG A 27 -11.46 -3.87 -9.57
C ARG A 27 -11.58 -3.94 -11.09
N GLU A 28 -11.50 -2.81 -11.78
CA GLU A 28 -11.54 -2.75 -13.24
C GLU A 28 -10.32 -3.43 -13.86
N HIS A 29 -9.12 -3.22 -13.31
CA HIS A 29 -7.88 -3.85 -13.75
C HIS A 29 -7.93 -5.38 -13.62
N TYR A 30 -8.43 -5.91 -12.49
CA TYR A 30 -8.62 -7.34 -12.28
C TYR A 30 -9.68 -7.93 -13.22
N GLN A 31 -10.74 -7.19 -13.52
CA GLN A 31 -11.75 -7.59 -14.52
C GLN A 31 -11.17 -7.66 -15.93
N GLN A 32 -10.33 -6.70 -16.32
CA GLN A 32 -9.71 -6.65 -17.65
C GLN A 32 -8.61 -7.71 -17.84
N THR A 33 -7.83 -7.99 -16.80
CA THR A 33 -6.74 -8.97 -16.85
C THR A 33 -7.21 -10.42 -16.76
N GLY A 34 -8.49 -10.66 -16.46
CA GLY A 34 -9.04 -12.00 -16.25
C GLY A 34 -8.44 -12.70 -15.02
N ARG A 35 -7.70 -11.98 -14.17
CA ARG A 35 -7.25 -12.44 -12.86
C ARG A 35 -8.49 -12.50 -11.96
N GLY A 36 -9.20 -13.62 -12.01
CA GLY A 36 -10.35 -13.86 -11.15
C GLY A 36 -9.97 -13.67 -9.68
N GLY A 37 -10.77 -12.88 -8.96
CA GLY A 37 -10.69 -12.76 -7.50
C GLY A 37 -10.32 -11.40 -6.94
N PHE A 38 -10.78 -10.27 -7.51
CA PHE A 38 -10.68 -8.96 -6.82
C PHE A 38 -11.16 -9.04 -5.37
N ALA A 39 -12.24 -9.78 -5.09
CA ALA A 39 -12.76 -9.96 -3.74
C ALA A 39 -11.76 -10.64 -2.77
N GLN A 40 -10.84 -11.47 -3.28
CA GLN A 40 -9.77 -12.08 -2.49
C GLN A 40 -8.55 -11.16 -2.37
N ALA A 41 -8.29 -10.33 -3.39
CA ALA A 41 -7.23 -9.32 -3.40
C ALA A 41 -7.58 -8.07 -2.59
N GLU A 42 -8.87 -7.75 -2.44
CA GLU A 42 -9.38 -6.56 -1.75
C GLU A 42 -8.84 -6.40 -0.32
N PRO A 43 -8.86 -7.42 0.57
CA PRO A 43 -8.30 -7.28 1.92
C PRO A 43 -6.81 -6.98 1.88
N THR A 44 -6.05 -7.63 0.98
CA THR A 44 -4.61 -7.37 0.82
C THR A 44 -4.34 -5.97 0.26
N LEU A 45 -5.14 -5.50 -0.70
CA LEU A 45 -5.06 -4.14 -1.24
C LEU A 45 -5.31 -3.11 -0.14
N LYS A 46 -6.39 -3.28 0.62
CA LYS A 46 -6.70 -2.40 1.77
C LYS A 46 -5.58 -2.40 2.80
N PHE A 47 -5.04 -3.57 3.12
CA PHE A 47 -3.90 -3.72 4.03
C PHE A 47 -2.64 -3.00 3.51
N ALA A 48 -2.38 -3.08 2.21
CA ALA A 48 -1.27 -2.38 1.57
C ALA A 48 -1.42 -0.86 1.72
N TYR A 49 -2.60 -0.30 1.40
CA TYR A 49 -2.87 1.12 1.58
C TYR A 49 -2.84 1.56 3.04
N ASP A 50 -3.35 0.76 3.97
CA ASP A 50 -3.28 1.04 5.41
C ASP A 50 -1.81 1.13 5.88
N SER A 51 -0.99 0.16 5.48
CA SER A 51 0.44 0.14 5.77
C SER A 51 1.17 1.33 5.14
N TYR A 52 0.76 1.75 3.94
CA TYR A 52 1.28 2.95 3.29
C TYR A 52 0.90 4.24 4.05
N LEU A 53 -0.37 4.38 4.45
CA LEU A 53 -0.84 5.56 5.19
C LEU A 53 -0.18 5.70 6.56
N LEU A 54 0.19 4.59 7.20
CA LEU A 54 0.94 4.61 8.46
C LEU A 54 2.39 5.08 8.26
N HIS A 55 2.98 4.82 7.10
CA HIS A 55 4.39 5.13 6.80
C HIS A 55 4.59 5.67 5.36
N PRO A 56 4.03 6.84 5.02
CA PRO A 56 3.95 7.31 3.63
C PRO A 56 5.31 7.71 3.03
N HIS A 57 6.32 7.96 3.87
CA HIS A 57 7.68 8.32 3.45
C HIS A 57 8.66 7.15 3.52
N GLU A 58 8.24 6.01 4.06
CA GLU A 58 9.12 4.87 4.25
C GLU A 58 9.13 3.98 3.00
N ARG A 59 10.29 3.41 2.68
CA ARG A 59 10.41 2.48 1.55
C ARG A 59 9.78 1.14 1.93
N LEU A 60 9.08 0.52 0.97
CA LEU A 60 8.48 -0.81 1.15
C LEU A 60 9.47 -1.84 1.72
N HIS A 61 10.75 -1.79 1.32
CA HIS A 61 11.76 -2.72 1.82
C HIS A 61 11.99 -2.64 3.34
N ALA A 62 11.89 -1.45 3.93
CA ALA A 62 12.00 -1.26 5.37
C ALA A 62 10.71 -1.70 6.10
N LEU A 63 9.56 -1.63 5.43
CA LEU A 63 8.25 -2.00 5.98
C LEU A 63 7.97 -3.50 5.90
N TRP A 64 8.62 -4.26 5.00
CA TRP A 64 8.41 -5.71 4.85
C TRP A 64 8.38 -6.52 6.15
N PRO A 65 9.32 -6.37 7.10
CA PRO A 65 9.27 -7.15 8.35
C PRO A 65 8.03 -6.85 9.19
N ASP A 66 7.58 -5.60 9.24
CA ASP A 66 6.38 -5.19 9.97
C ASP A 66 5.10 -5.62 9.24
N ILE A 67 5.06 -5.43 7.91
CA ILE A 67 4.01 -5.92 7.01
C ILE A 67 3.82 -7.43 7.17
N HIS A 68 4.89 -8.23 7.13
CA HIS A 68 4.79 -9.69 7.30
C HIS A 68 4.24 -10.07 8.67
N ARG A 69 4.65 -9.35 9.72
CA ARG A 69 4.17 -9.61 11.07
C ARG A 69 2.69 -9.31 11.19
N ARG A 70 2.23 -8.17 10.67
CA ARG A 70 0.81 -7.77 10.71
C ARG A 70 -0.05 -8.62 9.78
N TYR A 71 0.46 -8.97 8.60
CA TYR A 71 -0.24 -9.82 7.65
C TYR A 71 -0.46 -11.24 8.20
N ALA A 72 0.50 -11.78 8.97
CA ALA A 72 0.35 -13.06 9.65
C ALA A 72 -0.73 -13.06 10.76
N LEU A 73 -1.14 -11.88 11.23
CA LEU A 73 -2.23 -11.72 12.22
C LEU A 73 -3.60 -11.62 11.57
N LEU A 74 -3.69 -11.44 10.25
CA LEU A 74 -4.97 -11.42 9.54
C LEU A 74 -5.65 -12.79 9.64
N PRO A 75 -6.99 -12.86 9.62
CA PRO A 75 -7.68 -14.14 9.63
C PRO A 75 -7.41 -14.93 8.35
N ALA A 76 -7.35 -16.27 8.46
CA ALA A 76 -6.93 -17.15 7.36
C ALA A 76 -7.77 -17.04 6.07
N HIS A 77 -9.01 -16.54 6.16
CA HIS A 77 -9.88 -16.31 5.00
C HIS A 77 -9.53 -15.03 4.22
N GLU A 78 -8.79 -14.10 4.82
CA GLU A 78 -8.25 -12.88 4.20
C GLU A 78 -6.78 -13.03 3.81
N GLN A 79 -6.10 -14.05 4.33
CA GLN A 79 -4.72 -14.37 3.97
C GLN A 79 -4.67 -15.01 2.59
N LEU A 80 -4.29 -14.23 1.58
CA LEU A 80 -3.71 -14.77 0.36
C LEU A 80 -2.38 -15.47 0.66
N GLY A 81 -2.03 -16.44 -0.19
CA GLY A 81 -0.71 -17.05 -0.17
C GLY A 81 0.38 -15.98 -0.15
N ARG A 82 1.39 -16.13 0.71
CA ARG A 82 2.39 -15.10 0.99
C ARG A 82 2.98 -14.45 -0.27
N ALA A 83 3.39 -15.25 -1.25
CA ALA A 83 3.95 -14.74 -2.51
C ALA A 83 2.95 -13.92 -3.34
N GLN A 84 1.65 -14.24 -3.24
CA GLN A 84 0.58 -13.48 -3.89
C GLN A 84 0.33 -12.16 -3.16
N ALA A 85 0.34 -12.19 -1.82
CA ALA A 85 0.18 -11.00 -1.01
C ALA A 85 1.33 -10.00 -1.21
N GLU A 86 2.57 -10.48 -1.16
CA GLU A 86 3.78 -9.69 -1.40
C GLU A 86 3.75 -9.03 -2.79
N ARG A 87 3.26 -9.76 -3.81
CA ARG A 87 3.09 -9.21 -5.17
C ARG A 87 2.07 -8.08 -5.21
N ILE A 88 0.89 -8.26 -4.62
CA ILE A 88 -0.16 -7.23 -4.60
C ILE A 88 0.32 -5.98 -3.86
N ILE A 89 0.96 -6.17 -2.71
CA ILE A 89 1.55 -5.06 -1.93
C ILE A 89 2.60 -4.32 -2.76
N ALA A 90 3.50 -5.04 -3.43
CA ALA A 90 4.48 -4.42 -4.31
C ALA A 90 3.84 -3.66 -5.49
N GLU A 91 2.81 -4.22 -6.13
CA GLU A 91 2.05 -3.58 -7.21
C GLU A 91 1.38 -2.27 -6.73
N VAL A 92 0.83 -2.25 -5.51
CA VAL A 92 0.25 -1.03 -4.89
C VAL A 92 1.30 0.04 -4.68
N TRP A 93 2.46 -0.30 -4.10
CA TRP A 93 3.55 0.67 -3.90
C TRP A 93 4.09 1.20 -5.23
N GLN A 94 4.22 0.35 -6.24
CA GLN A 94 4.60 0.76 -7.60
C GLN A 94 3.59 1.73 -8.21
N HIS A 95 2.29 1.47 -8.01
CA HIS A 95 1.23 2.34 -8.52
C HIS A 95 1.22 3.70 -7.82
N ILE A 96 1.45 3.75 -6.50
CA ILE A 96 1.49 5.01 -5.72
C ILE A 96 2.74 5.85 -6.06
N HIS A 97 3.92 5.23 -6.12
CA HIS A 97 5.17 5.94 -6.34
C HIS A 97 5.55 6.11 -7.81
N GLY A 98 4.90 5.38 -8.72
CA GLY A 98 5.29 5.30 -10.14
C GLY A 98 6.69 4.68 -10.36
N ASP A 99 7.34 4.20 -9.30
CA ASP A 99 8.73 3.78 -9.28
C ASP A 99 8.80 2.26 -9.17
N ALA A 100 9.25 1.62 -10.24
CA ALA A 100 9.68 0.23 -10.18
C ALA A 100 10.77 0.11 -9.10
N PRO A 101 10.75 -0.92 -8.22
CA PRO A 101 11.87 -1.17 -7.33
C PRO A 101 13.08 -1.37 -8.23
N THR A 102 13.97 -0.38 -8.24
CA THR A 102 15.23 -0.47 -8.96
C THR A 102 16.00 -1.59 -8.27
N ALA A 103 16.06 -2.73 -8.95
CA ALA A 103 16.84 -3.89 -8.57
C ALA A 103 18.32 -3.54 -8.48
#